data_AF-A0A7Y4RAC9-F1
#
_entry.id   AF-A0A7Y4RAC9-F1
#
_cell.length_a   1.000
_cell.length_b   1.000
_cell.length_c   1.000
_cell.angle_alpha   90.00
_cell.angle_beta   90.00
_cell.angle_gamma   90.00
#
_symmetry.space_group_name_H-M   'P 1'
#
loop_
_entity.id
_entity.type
_entity.pdbx_description
1 polymer ?
#
loop_
_entity_poly.entity_id
_entity_poly.type
_entity_poly.pdbx_seq_one_letter_code
_entity_poly.pdbx_strand_id
1 'polypeptide(L)'
;MDSNFRKHFRKLAAVGVYVVTLSVMLSSCIPSPLAVDDIEQLKPKMVVSTQLAPSGSLIVLITKSIGALDAGRGSDPQELISQIAIDSALVQLKHDGTIDVLPNLGNGLYGNVNLILVPGQYYELVVNTKELGEVSAITQLKQQVPFASVNATLYNSAYDSLAQVNYSLQDPQGPNWYMINVQKYSQANDIASYLNPRVFTRLVRDSIYDGKIVQEEFKVLFRKFSKGDTVAVFLSNISEEYYGFLKARNDRRYHLSAFASEPLNFNSNVKGGLGYFNLHTPDARIFVLE
;
A
#
# COMPACT_ATOMS: atom_id res chain seq x y z
N MET A 1 59.91 31.43 -41.20
CA MET A 1 58.90 31.14 -40.15
C MET A 1 58.19 32.42 -39.80
N ASP A 2 56.92 32.50 -40.17
CA ASP A 2 56.17 33.74 -40.38
C ASP A 2 55.76 34.49 -39.11
N SER A 3 55.96 35.81 -39.15
CA SER A 3 55.52 36.79 -38.15
C SER A 3 54.02 36.69 -37.84
N ASN A 4 53.21 36.29 -38.82
CA ASN A 4 51.77 36.09 -38.66
C ASN A 4 51.40 34.91 -37.74
N PHE A 5 52.24 33.87 -37.65
CA PHE A 5 51.97 32.71 -36.80
C PHE A 5 52.05 33.07 -35.30
N ARG A 6 53.00 33.95 -34.92
CA ARG A 6 53.12 34.45 -33.54
C ARG A 6 51.93 35.30 -33.10
N LYS A 7 51.31 36.05 -34.01
CA LYS A 7 50.12 36.88 -33.69
C LYS A 7 48.88 36.02 -33.46
N HIS A 8 48.67 34.95 -34.24
CA HIS A 8 47.55 34.03 -34.00
C HIS A 8 47.71 33.22 -32.73
N PHE A 9 48.92 32.75 -32.41
CA PHE A 9 49.17 32.02 -31.17
C PHE A 9 48.93 32.88 -29.92
N ARG A 10 49.30 34.17 -29.96
CA ARG A 10 49.02 35.13 -28.86
C ARG A 10 47.53 35.40 -28.66
N LYS A 11 46.74 35.46 -29.74
CA LYS A 11 45.27 35.64 -29.64
C LYS A 11 44.58 34.38 -29.08
N LEU A 12 45.01 33.19 -29.50
CA LEU A 12 44.50 31.92 -28.96
C LEU A 12 44.84 31.75 -27.46
N ALA A 13 46.07 32.08 -27.07
CA ALA A 13 46.47 32.05 -25.66
C ALA A 13 45.67 33.04 -24.79
N ALA A 14 45.41 34.26 -25.29
CA ALA A 14 44.60 35.23 -24.57
C ALA A 14 43.14 34.78 -24.39
N VAL A 15 42.52 34.22 -25.44
CA VAL A 15 41.15 33.69 -25.36
C VAL A 15 41.07 32.50 -24.38
N GLY A 16 42.09 31.62 -24.37
CA GLY A 16 42.18 30.53 -23.41
C GLY A 16 42.19 31.01 -21.95
N VAL A 17 42.95 32.06 -21.64
CA VAL A 17 43.01 32.63 -20.28
C VAL A 17 41.66 33.24 -19.86
N TYR A 18 40.95 33.92 -20.75
CA TYR A 18 39.62 34.46 -20.45
C TYR A 18 38.58 33.36 -20.18
N VAL A 19 38.60 32.27 -20.94
CA VAL A 19 37.69 31.13 -20.74
C VAL A 19 37.97 30.42 -19.41
N VAL A 20 39.25 30.21 -19.06
CA VAL A 20 39.62 29.59 -17.78
C VAL A 20 39.22 30.49 -16.60
N THR A 21 39.43 31.79 -16.70
CA THR A 21 39.07 32.74 -15.62
C THR A 21 37.56 32.81 -15.40
N LEU A 22 36.77 32.76 -16.48
CA LEU A 22 35.31 32.77 -16.41
C LEU A 22 34.76 31.47 -15.80
N SER A 23 35.34 30.31 -16.13
CA SER A 23 34.96 29.02 -15.51
C SER A 23 35.25 28.97 -14.02
N VAL A 24 36.34 29.59 -13.55
CA VAL A 24 36.68 29.64 -12.12
C VAL A 24 35.69 30.53 -11.35
N MET A 25 35.25 31.65 -11.94
CA MET A 25 34.25 32.51 -11.30
C MET A 25 32.84 31.91 -11.24
N LEU A 26 32.46 31.08 -12.22
CA LEU A 26 31.18 30.35 -12.19
C LEU A 26 31.18 29.21 -11.16
N SER A 27 32.36 28.66 -10.85
CA SER A 27 32.49 27.57 -9.86
C SER A 27 32.41 28.06 -8.41
N SER A 28 32.64 29.35 -8.14
CA SER A 28 32.59 29.90 -6.77
C SER A 28 31.20 30.34 -6.31
N CYS A 29 30.19 30.24 -7.18
CA CYS A 29 28.80 30.62 -6.85
C CYS A 29 27.94 29.42 -6.41
N ILE A 30 28.53 28.24 -6.21
CA ILE A 30 27.81 27.11 -5.60
C ILE A 30 28.06 27.22 -4.10
N PRO A 31 27.10 27.78 -3.32
CA PRO A 31 27.24 27.82 -1.87
C PRO A 31 27.44 26.40 -1.37
N SER A 32 28.32 26.22 -0.39
CA SER A 32 28.48 24.94 0.28
C SER A 32 27.09 24.45 0.74
N PRO A 33 26.74 23.18 0.48
CA PRO A 33 25.47 22.65 0.94
C PRO A 33 25.35 22.94 2.44
N LEU A 34 24.22 23.53 2.84
CA LEU A 34 23.93 23.79 4.24
C LEU A 34 24.04 22.46 5.00
N ALA A 35 24.95 22.40 5.97
CA ALA A 35 25.09 21.25 6.84
C ALA A 35 23.82 21.17 7.70
N VAL A 36 22.98 20.18 7.41
CA VAL A 36 21.77 19.90 8.19
C VAL A 36 22.11 18.77 9.15
N ASP A 37 22.95 19.07 10.15
CA ASP A 37 23.55 18.05 11.02
C ASP A 37 22.66 17.67 12.22
N ASP A 38 21.59 18.44 12.50
CA ASP A 38 20.78 18.32 13.73
C ASP A 38 19.28 18.03 13.50
N ILE A 39 18.91 17.36 12.39
CA ILE A 39 17.55 16.81 12.29
C ILE A 39 17.55 15.41 12.90
N GLU A 40 16.83 15.25 14.02
CA GLU A 40 16.60 13.95 14.66
C GLU A 40 16.03 12.98 13.61
N GLN A 41 16.85 12.02 13.18
CA GLN A 41 16.41 11.02 12.21
C GLN A 41 15.40 10.09 12.90
N LEU A 42 14.23 9.97 12.29
CA LEU A 42 13.20 9.06 12.76
C LEU A 42 13.76 7.64 12.79
N LYS A 43 13.89 7.06 14.00
CA LYS A 43 14.29 5.67 14.16
C LYS A 43 13.28 4.78 13.44
N PRO A 44 13.72 3.90 12.52
CA PRO A 44 12.83 3.00 11.81
C PRO A 44 12.03 2.14 12.79
N LYS A 45 10.73 1.98 12.54
CA LYS A 45 9.83 1.08 13.25
C LYS A 45 9.43 -0.06 12.33
N MET A 46 9.06 -1.19 12.92
CA MET A 46 8.47 -2.29 12.16
C MET A 46 7.04 -1.91 11.73
N VAL A 47 6.69 -2.20 10.48
CA VAL A 47 5.36 -1.99 9.92
C VAL A 47 4.77 -3.35 9.58
N VAL A 48 3.56 -3.60 10.06
CA VAL A 48 2.81 -4.84 9.82
C VAL A 48 1.63 -4.55 8.90
N SER A 49 1.47 -5.34 7.85
CA SER A 49 0.28 -5.34 7.01
C SER A 49 -0.14 -6.78 6.75
N THR A 50 -1.43 -7.09 6.88
CA THR A 50 -1.94 -8.44 6.66
C THR A 50 -3.05 -8.49 5.64
N GLN A 51 -3.12 -9.62 4.95
CA GLN A 51 -4.18 -9.94 3.99
C GLN A 51 -4.50 -11.43 4.06
N LEU A 52 -5.79 -11.76 4.05
CA LEU A 52 -6.26 -13.12 3.94
C LEU A 52 -6.81 -13.33 2.53
N ALA A 53 -6.27 -14.31 1.81
CA ALA A 53 -6.76 -14.67 0.49
C ALA A 53 -8.12 -15.39 0.59
N PRO A 54 -8.94 -15.40 -0.48
CA PRO A 54 -10.20 -16.15 -0.50
C PRO A 54 -10.02 -17.66 -0.20
N SER A 55 -8.84 -18.22 -0.45
CA SER A 55 -8.49 -19.61 -0.14
C SER A 55 -8.26 -19.89 1.35
N GLY A 56 -8.27 -18.86 2.21
CA GLY A 56 -7.90 -18.97 3.62
C GLY A 56 -6.39 -18.80 3.88
N SER A 57 -5.59 -18.53 2.85
CA SER A 57 -4.15 -18.30 3.00
C SER A 57 -3.87 -16.95 3.65
N LEU A 58 -3.14 -16.93 4.77
CA LEU A 58 -2.70 -15.69 5.43
C LEU A 58 -1.37 -15.23 4.85
N ILE A 59 -1.31 -13.96 4.47
CA ILE A 59 -0.10 -13.26 4.06
C ILE A 59 0.11 -12.07 5.00
N VAL A 60 1.33 -11.93 5.49
CA VAL A 60 1.79 -10.87 6.38
C VAL A 60 3.01 -10.22 5.73
N LEU A 61 2.91 -8.93 5.42
CA LEU A 61 4.02 -8.12 4.96
C LEU A 61 4.65 -7.40 6.16
N ILE A 62 5.94 -7.59 6.35
CA ILE A 62 6.77 -6.98 7.40
C ILE A 62 7.82 -6.07 6.74
N THR A 63 7.76 -4.78 7.03
CA THR A 63 8.71 -3.80 6.49
C THR A 63 9.23 -2.84 7.56
N LYS A 64 10.27 -2.09 7.22
CA LYS A 64 10.76 -0.94 7.96
C LYS A 64 9.96 0.30 7.55
N SER A 65 9.62 1.15 8.52
CA SER A 65 9.08 2.47 8.23
C SER A 65 10.16 3.33 7.56
N ILE A 66 9.75 4.11 6.56
CA ILE A 66 10.62 5.06 5.86
C ILE A 66 10.28 6.50 6.21
N GLY A 67 11.27 7.38 6.11
CA GLY A 67 11.08 8.81 6.22
C GLY A 67 10.44 9.42 4.97
N ALA A 68 9.94 10.65 5.11
CA ALA A 68 9.29 11.37 4.01
C ALA A 68 10.21 11.66 2.80
N LEU A 69 11.53 11.58 2.99
CA LEU A 69 12.53 11.83 1.95
C LEU A 69 12.93 10.56 1.19
N ASP A 70 12.58 9.38 1.71
CA ASP A 70 13.00 8.08 1.16
C ASP A 70 12.07 7.57 0.04
N ALA A 71 10.83 8.09 -0.05
CA ALA A 71 9.88 7.73 -1.10
C ALA A 71 9.36 8.97 -1.86
N GLY A 72 9.79 9.12 -3.11
CA GLY A 72 9.38 10.20 -4.00
C GLY A 72 8.27 9.79 -4.97
N ARG A 73 7.68 10.77 -5.67
CA ARG A 73 6.65 10.54 -6.71
C ARG A 73 7.11 9.67 -7.90
N GLY A 74 8.41 9.42 -8.03
CA GLY A 74 9.00 8.60 -9.09
C GLY A 74 9.53 7.25 -8.62
N SER A 75 9.43 6.91 -7.33
CA SER A 75 9.93 5.63 -6.82
C SER A 75 9.08 4.47 -7.35
N ASP A 76 9.74 3.42 -7.83
CA ASP A 76 9.07 2.16 -8.16
C ASP A 76 8.61 1.49 -6.85
N PRO A 77 7.30 1.19 -6.67
CA PRO A 77 6.80 0.58 -5.44
C PRO A 77 7.44 -0.78 -5.11
N GLN A 78 7.79 -1.57 -6.13
CA GLN A 78 8.37 -2.90 -5.94
C GLN A 78 9.83 -2.79 -5.47
N GLU A 79 10.58 -1.86 -6.05
CA GLU A 79 11.94 -1.55 -5.61
C GLU A 79 11.95 -0.94 -4.20
N LEU A 80 10.99 -0.08 -3.88
CA LEU A 80 10.86 0.47 -2.54
C LEU A 80 10.58 -0.65 -1.52
N ILE A 81 9.66 -1.57 -1.84
CA ILE A 81 9.35 -2.71 -0.96
C ILE A 81 10.60 -3.57 -0.72
N SER A 82 11.38 -3.88 -1.75
CA SER A 82 12.57 -4.72 -1.59
C SER A 82 13.66 -4.06 -0.71
N GLN A 83 13.74 -2.72 -0.72
CA GLN A 83 14.67 -1.97 0.13
C GLN A 83 14.27 -1.95 1.61
N ILE A 84 12.96 -2.02 1.90
CA ILE A 84 12.43 -1.87 3.26
C ILE A 84 11.94 -3.19 3.86
N ALA A 85 11.89 -4.25 3.06
CA ALA A 85 11.49 -5.59 3.48
C ALA A 85 12.35 -6.11 4.63
N ILE A 86 11.71 -6.82 5.57
CA ILE A 86 12.42 -7.52 6.65
C ILE A 86 12.25 -9.03 6.44
N ASP A 87 13.28 -9.67 5.90
CA ASP A 87 13.28 -11.12 5.64
C ASP A 87 13.78 -11.97 6.82
N SER A 88 14.28 -11.33 7.88
CA SER A 88 14.90 -11.99 9.04
C SER A 88 14.06 -11.88 10.32
N ALA A 89 12.73 -11.95 10.19
CA ALA A 89 11.79 -11.99 11.31
C ALA A 89 11.31 -13.41 11.64
N LEU A 90 11.06 -13.66 12.93
CA LEU A 90 10.23 -14.78 13.40
C LEU A 90 8.79 -14.28 13.51
N VAL A 91 7.92 -14.79 12.64
CA VAL A 91 6.50 -14.42 12.59
C VAL A 91 5.64 -15.57 13.12
N GLN A 92 4.84 -15.28 14.13
CA GLN A 92 3.99 -16.26 14.81
C GLN A 92 2.54 -15.76 14.88
N LEU A 93 1.60 -16.64 14.55
CA LEU A 93 0.18 -16.45 14.79
C LEU A 93 -0.23 -17.35 15.96
N LYS A 94 -0.81 -16.78 17.00
CA LYS A 94 -1.23 -17.50 18.21
C LYS A 94 -2.75 -17.48 18.33
N HIS A 95 -3.34 -18.62 18.66
CA HIS A 95 -4.75 -18.74 19.07
C HIS A 95 -4.92 -19.97 19.96
N ASP A 96 -5.73 -19.88 21.03
CA ASP A 96 -6.10 -21.01 21.91
C ASP A 96 -4.92 -21.90 22.38
N GLY A 97 -3.75 -21.29 22.61
CA GLY A 97 -2.53 -22.01 23.01
C GLY A 97 -1.76 -22.67 21.86
N THR A 98 -2.31 -22.68 20.65
CA THR A 98 -1.61 -23.04 19.41
C THR A 98 -0.73 -21.89 18.94
N ILE A 99 0.44 -22.22 18.41
CA ILE A 99 1.39 -21.28 17.81
C ILE A 99 1.73 -21.78 16.41
N ASP A 100 1.26 -21.04 15.40
CA ASP A 100 1.60 -21.27 14.00
C ASP A 100 2.75 -20.35 13.59
N VAL A 101 3.87 -20.93 13.15
CA VAL A 101 4.98 -20.15 12.58
C VAL A 101 4.70 -19.89 11.10
N LEU A 102 4.73 -18.62 10.69
CA LEU A 102 4.54 -18.24 9.30
C LEU A 102 5.91 -18.26 8.60
N PRO A 103 6.15 -19.15 7.61
CA PRO A 103 7.41 -19.19 6.88
C PRO A 103 7.61 -17.93 6.04
N ASN A 104 8.87 -17.53 5.87
CA ASN A 104 9.25 -16.45 4.96
C ASN A 104 9.07 -16.90 3.51
N LEU A 105 8.38 -16.08 2.72
CA LEU A 105 8.10 -16.24 1.29
C LEU A 105 8.96 -15.32 0.40
N GLY A 106 9.78 -14.45 1.00
CA GLY A 106 10.67 -13.46 0.40
C GLY A 106 10.09 -12.05 0.37
N ASN A 107 10.95 -11.04 0.27
CA ASN A 107 10.57 -9.62 0.19
C ASN A 107 9.69 -9.16 1.36
N GLY A 108 9.99 -9.64 2.57
CA GLY A 108 9.26 -9.31 3.80
C GLY A 108 7.88 -9.97 3.90
N LEU A 109 7.54 -10.87 2.98
CA LEU A 109 6.29 -11.62 3.02
C LEU A 109 6.45 -12.89 3.85
N TYR A 110 5.50 -13.12 4.74
CA TYR A 110 5.38 -14.32 5.55
C TYR A 110 3.97 -14.86 5.39
N GLY A 111 3.79 -16.17 5.33
CA GLY A 111 2.44 -16.68 5.16
C GLY A 111 2.32 -18.19 5.19
N ASN A 112 1.09 -18.66 5.42
CA ASN A 112 0.77 -20.07 5.45
C ASN A 112 -0.61 -20.31 4.82
N VAL A 113 -0.72 -21.37 4.03
CA VAL A 113 -1.94 -21.78 3.31
C VAL A 113 -2.77 -22.82 4.07
N ASN A 114 -2.21 -23.42 5.12
CA ASN A 114 -2.82 -24.52 5.87
C ASN A 114 -3.33 -24.09 7.27
N LEU A 115 -3.64 -22.80 7.44
CA LEU A 115 -4.16 -22.30 8.71
C LEU A 115 -5.65 -22.65 8.84
N ILE A 116 -6.02 -23.21 9.98
CA ILE A 116 -7.43 -23.44 10.33
C ILE A 116 -7.91 -22.23 11.11
N LEU A 117 -8.50 -21.27 10.38
CA LEU A 117 -9.00 -20.04 10.96
C LEU A 117 -10.50 -20.15 11.25
N VAL A 118 -10.92 -19.81 12.47
CA VAL A 118 -12.31 -19.95 12.95
C VAL A 118 -12.92 -18.56 13.14
N PRO A 119 -14.01 -18.22 12.42
CA PRO A 119 -14.67 -16.92 12.57
C PRO A 119 -15.10 -16.67 14.01
N GLY A 120 -14.96 -15.41 14.45
CA GLY A 120 -15.28 -14.97 15.80
C GLY A 120 -14.14 -15.17 16.82
N GLN A 121 -13.09 -15.93 16.48
CA GLN A 121 -11.94 -16.11 17.37
C GLN A 121 -10.95 -14.94 17.29
N TYR A 122 -10.24 -14.72 18.39
CA TYR A 122 -9.14 -13.77 18.47
C TYR A 122 -7.82 -14.44 18.14
N TYR A 123 -7.01 -13.73 17.35
CA TYR A 123 -5.68 -14.13 16.97
C TYR A 123 -4.69 -13.07 17.42
N GLU A 124 -3.52 -13.50 17.90
CA GLU A 124 -2.39 -12.63 18.21
C GLU A 124 -1.28 -12.88 17.17
N LEU A 125 -0.89 -11.84 16.45
CA LEU A 125 0.31 -11.84 15.63
C LEU A 125 1.48 -11.33 16.48
N VAL A 126 2.57 -12.10 16.54
CA VAL A 126 3.83 -11.69 17.16
C VAL A 126 4.93 -11.75 16.12
N VAL A 127 5.69 -10.66 16.02
CA VAL A 127 6.81 -10.55 15.09
C VAL A 127 8.04 -10.12 15.86
N ASN A 128 9.09 -10.93 15.79
CA ASN A 128 10.35 -10.67 16.48
C ASN A 128 11.50 -10.58 15.49
N THR A 129 12.31 -9.52 15.61
CA THR A 129 13.52 -9.30 14.82
C THR A 129 14.69 -8.98 15.73
N LYS A 130 15.90 -9.35 15.31
CA LYS A 130 17.12 -8.99 16.07
C LYS A 130 17.38 -7.48 16.09
N GLU A 131 16.99 -6.77 15.03
CA GLU A 131 17.32 -5.35 14.82
C GLU A 131 16.31 -4.40 15.47
N LEU A 132 15.01 -4.68 15.34
CA LEU A 132 13.93 -3.78 15.75
C LEU A 132 13.14 -4.29 16.97
N GLY A 133 13.53 -5.44 17.52
CA GLY A 133 12.86 -6.06 18.65
C GLY A 133 11.55 -6.73 18.26
N GLU A 134 10.60 -6.72 19.20
CA GLU A 134 9.32 -7.41 19.09
C GLU A 134 8.15 -6.44 18.92
N VAL A 135 7.21 -6.81 18.07
CA VAL A 135 5.89 -6.18 17.97
C VAL A 135 4.80 -7.24 18.09
N SER A 136 3.64 -6.84 18.60
CA SER A 136 2.47 -7.71 18.69
C SER A 136 1.19 -6.98 18.33
N ALA A 137 0.22 -7.70 17.80
CA ALA A 137 -1.08 -7.17 17.46
C ALA A 137 -2.16 -8.22 17.67
N ILE A 138 -3.36 -7.81 18.06
CA ILE A 138 -4.50 -8.70 18.27
C ILE A 138 -5.66 -8.25 17.38
N THR A 139 -6.34 -9.20 16.75
CA THR A 139 -7.57 -8.97 15.99
C THR A 139 -8.51 -10.15 16.10
N GLN A 140 -9.80 -9.91 15.91
CA GLN A 140 -10.79 -10.96 15.73
C GLN A 140 -10.92 -11.30 14.24
N LEU A 141 -11.03 -12.58 13.88
CA LEU A 141 -11.43 -12.98 12.54
C LEU A 141 -12.91 -12.73 12.34
N LYS A 142 -13.27 -11.88 11.38
CA LYS A 142 -14.67 -11.59 11.06
C LYS A 142 -15.30 -12.73 10.26
N GLN A 143 -16.60 -12.96 10.50
CA GLN A 143 -17.39 -13.87 9.69
C GLN A 143 -17.49 -13.37 8.24
N GLN A 144 -17.29 -14.28 7.29
CA GLN A 144 -17.45 -13.99 5.88
C GLN A 144 -18.91 -13.66 5.56
N VAL A 145 -19.12 -12.57 4.81
CA VAL A 145 -20.42 -12.20 4.24
C VAL A 145 -20.26 -12.23 2.71
N PRO A 146 -20.88 -13.20 2.02
CA PRO A 146 -20.76 -13.30 0.57
C PRO A 146 -21.63 -12.28 -0.15
N PHE A 147 -21.33 -12.05 -1.42
CA PHE A 147 -22.26 -11.38 -2.31
C PHE A 147 -23.51 -12.24 -2.50
N ALA A 148 -24.70 -11.64 -2.36
CA ALA A 148 -25.95 -12.25 -2.82
C ALA A 148 -26.03 -12.16 -4.36
N SER A 149 -25.61 -11.03 -4.91
CA SER A 149 -25.35 -10.87 -6.35
C SER A 149 -24.24 -9.84 -6.56
N VAL A 150 -23.47 -9.99 -7.63
CA VAL A 150 -22.52 -8.96 -8.07
C VAL A 150 -22.29 -9.08 -9.56
N ASN A 151 -22.21 -7.93 -10.22
CA ASN A 151 -21.86 -7.80 -11.63
C ASN A 151 -20.91 -6.61 -11.81
N ALA A 152 -20.02 -6.71 -12.79
CA ALA A 152 -19.15 -5.61 -13.20
C ALA A 152 -19.21 -5.42 -14.72
N THR A 153 -19.55 -4.21 -15.16
CA THR A 153 -19.69 -3.86 -16.59
C THR A 153 -18.84 -2.65 -16.95
N LEU A 154 -18.54 -2.50 -18.24
CA LEU A 154 -17.87 -1.29 -18.73
C LEU A 154 -18.87 -0.14 -18.80
N TYR A 155 -18.55 0.97 -18.15
CA TYR A 155 -19.29 2.22 -18.24
C TYR A 155 -18.49 3.23 -19.05
N ASN A 156 -19.00 3.55 -20.23
CA ASN A 156 -18.41 4.55 -21.12
C ASN A 156 -19.09 5.90 -20.91
N SER A 157 -18.30 6.90 -20.53
CA SER A 157 -18.69 8.31 -20.56
C SER A 157 -18.06 9.01 -21.77
N ALA A 158 -18.40 10.28 -22.00
CA ALA A 158 -17.79 11.07 -23.08
C ALA A 158 -16.27 11.28 -22.93
N TYR A 159 -15.71 11.07 -21.72
CA TYR A 159 -14.32 11.40 -21.41
C TYR A 159 -13.51 10.23 -20.84
N ASP A 160 -14.19 9.23 -20.29
CA ASP A 160 -13.54 8.13 -19.58
C ASP A 160 -14.31 6.80 -19.69
N SER A 161 -13.60 5.70 -19.51
CA SER A 161 -14.12 4.34 -19.55
C SER A 161 -13.81 3.66 -18.21
N LEU A 162 -14.86 3.43 -17.42
CA LEU A 162 -14.78 3.04 -16.01
C LEU A 162 -15.40 1.66 -15.81
N ALA A 163 -14.99 0.93 -14.77
CA ALA A 163 -15.74 -0.25 -14.32
C ALA A 163 -16.91 0.22 -13.45
N GLN A 164 -18.12 -0.26 -13.73
CA GLN A 164 -19.31 -0.06 -12.90
C GLN A 164 -19.66 -1.38 -12.22
N VAL A 165 -19.75 -1.35 -10.88
CA VAL A 165 -20.05 -2.52 -10.06
C VAL A 165 -21.44 -2.35 -9.47
N ASN A 166 -22.28 -3.34 -9.72
CA ASN A 166 -23.60 -3.50 -9.13
C ASN A 166 -23.55 -4.70 -8.20
N TYR A 167 -23.93 -4.54 -6.94
CA TYR A 167 -23.91 -5.66 -5.99
C TYR A 167 -25.08 -5.63 -5.03
N SER A 168 -25.36 -6.80 -4.47
CA SER A 168 -26.19 -6.96 -3.29
C SER A 168 -25.58 -7.94 -2.30
N LEU A 169 -25.93 -7.79 -1.02
CA LEU A 169 -25.57 -8.72 0.05
C LEU A 169 -26.72 -8.81 1.04
N GLN A 170 -26.78 -9.94 1.75
CA GLN A 170 -27.65 -10.10 2.91
C GLN A 170 -26.84 -9.69 4.15
N ASP A 171 -27.18 -8.55 4.74
CA ASP A 171 -26.54 -8.08 5.95
C ASP A 171 -26.95 -8.98 7.15
N PRO A 172 -25.98 -9.52 7.94
CA PRO A 172 -26.27 -10.21 9.18
C PRO A 172 -26.75 -9.25 10.27
N GLN A 173 -27.50 -9.76 11.26
CA GLN A 173 -27.92 -8.93 12.39
C GLN A 173 -26.75 -8.32 13.17
N GLY A 174 -26.90 -7.05 13.55
CA GLY A 174 -25.93 -6.26 14.30
C GLY A 174 -25.05 -5.37 13.41
N PRO A 175 -24.24 -4.48 14.01
CA PRO A 175 -23.47 -3.52 13.24
C PRO A 175 -22.35 -4.20 12.45
N ASN A 176 -22.33 -3.97 11.12
CA ASN A 176 -21.30 -4.46 10.22
C ASN A 176 -20.57 -3.33 9.48
N TRP A 177 -19.33 -3.62 9.09
CA TRP A 177 -18.49 -2.74 8.29
C TRP A 177 -17.95 -3.51 7.11
N TYR A 178 -18.12 -2.95 5.92
CA TYR A 178 -17.75 -3.62 4.69
C TYR A 178 -16.66 -2.88 3.94
N MET A 179 -15.75 -3.66 3.39
CA MET A 179 -14.75 -3.21 2.45
C MET A 179 -14.97 -3.91 1.12
N ILE A 180 -15.13 -3.13 0.07
CA ILE A 180 -15.23 -3.62 -1.30
C ILE A 180 -14.00 -3.16 -2.06
N ASN A 181 -13.26 -4.12 -2.58
CA ASN A 181 -12.06 -3.88 -3.37
C ASN A 181 -12.29 -4.22 -4.84
N VAL A 182 -11.85 -3.34 -5.73
CA VAL A 182 -11.85 -3.64 -7.18
C VAL A 182 -10.44 -3.48 -7.75
N GLN A 183 -9.97 -4.50 -8.44
CA GLN A 183 -8.69 -4.44 -9.14
C GLN A 183 -8.72 -5.15 -10.49
N LYS A 184 -7.88 -4.68 -11.41
CA LYS A 184 -7.55 -5.43 -12.62
C LYS A 184 -6.94 -6.76 -12.19
N TYR A 185 -7.43 -7.84 -12.79
CA TYR A 185 -6.99 -9.19 -12.51
C TYR A 185 -6.26 -9.74 -13.72
N SER A 186 -5.13 -10.41 -13.49
CA SER A 186 -4.39 -11.16 -14.49
C SER A 186 -4.20 -12.57 -13.94
N GLN A 187 -4.37 -13.59 -14.79
CA GLN A 187 -4.15 -14.98 -14.40
C GLN A 187 -2.68 -15.32 -14.17
N ALA A 188 -1.75 -14.42 -14.50
CA ALA A 188 -0.38 -14.53 -14.05
C ALA A 188 -0.37 -14.41 -12.52
N ASN A 189 -0.38 -15.56 -11.84
CA ASN A 189 -0.38 -15.75 -10.38
C ASN A 189 0.88 -15.16 -9.74
N ASP A 190 1.01 -13.84 -9.75
CA ASP A 190 2.05 -13.15 -9.03
C ASP A 190 1.52 -12.81 -7.64
N ILE A 191 2.27 -13.19 -6.61
CA ILE A 191 2.01 -12.77 -5.23
C ILE A 191 1.97 -11.22 -5.16
N ALA A 192 2.67 -10.53 -6.06
CA ALA A 192 2.60 -9.07 -6.22
C ALA A 192 1.20 -8.54 -6.55
N SER A 193 0.30 -9.36 -7.14
CA SER A 193 -1.09 -8.98 -7.38
C SER A 193 -1.90 -8.74 -6.10
N TYR A 194 -1.51 -9.38 -4.99
CA TYR A 194 -2.08 -9.14 -3.67
C TYR A 194 -1.58 -7.82 -3.06
N LEU A 195 -0.38 -7.38 -3.44
CA LEU A 195 0.23 -6.12 -3.00
C LEU A 195 -0.15 -4.92 -3.88
N ASN A 196 -1.16 -5.05 -4.76
CA ASN A 196 -1.49 -4.02 -5.75
C ASN A 196 -1.80 -2.66 -5.08
N PRO A 197 -0.89 -1.66 -5.14
CA PRO A 197 -1.04 -0.41 -4.41
C PRO A 197 -2.16 0.46 -4.97
N ARG A 198 -2.65 0.12 -6.17
CA ARG A 198 -3.65 0.89 -6.89
C ARG A 198 -5.08 0.38 -6.64
N VAL A 199 -5.30 -0.65 -5.82
CA VAL A 199 -6.64 -1.22 -5.55
C VAL A 199 -7.67 -0.13 -5.23
N PHE A 200 -8.86 -0.24 -5.82
CA PHE A 200 -9.95 0.69 -5.54
C PHE A 200 -10.67 0.29 -4.25
N THR A 201 -10.58 1.21 -3.30
CA THR A 201 -11.16 1.29 -1.95
C THR A 201 -12.62 1.76 -1.77
N ARG A 202 -13.67 0.92 -1.71
CA ARG A 202 -14.99 1.38 -1.22
C ARG A 202 -15.27 0.86 0.19
N LEU A 203 -15.61 1.78 1.09
CA LEU A 203 -15.96 1.48 2.48
C LEU A 203 -17.45 1.75 2.70
N VAL A 204 -18.18 0.77 3.23
CA VAL A 204 -19.62 0.87 3.51
C VAL A 204 -19.86 0.56 4.98
N ARG A 205 -20.69 1.37 5.64
CA ARG A 205 -21.09 1.17 7.04
C ARG A 205 -22.56 0.80 7.07
N ASP A 206 -22.88 -0.25 7.79
CA ASP A 206 -24.25 -0.68 8.00
C ASP A 206 -24.90 0.01 9.23
N SER A 207 -25.13 1.32 9.15
CA SER A 207 -25.90 2.00 10.21
C SER A 207 -27.41 2.00 9.97
N ILE A 208 -27.90 1.35 8.90
CA ILE A 208 -29.29 1.52 8.39
C ILE A 208 -29.92 0.20 7.91
N TYR A 209 -29.13 -0.84 7.63
CA TYR A 209 -29.55 -2.04 6.93
C TYR A 209 -29.53 -3.32 7.78
N ASP A 210 -29.38 -3.23 9.09
CA ASP A 210 -29.40 -4.35 10.05
C ASP A 210 -30.40 -5.46 9.67
N GLY A 211 -29.87 -6.57 9.17
CA GLY A 211 -30.63 -7.76 8.77
C GLY A 211 -31.35 -7.69 7.42
N LYS A 212 -31.14 -6.64 6.62
CA LYS A 212 -31.80 -6.39 5.34
C LYS A 212 -30.88 -6.67 4.16
N ILE A 213 -31.48 -6.73 2.97
CA ILE A 213 -30.73 -6.77 1.72
C ILE A 213 -30.19 -5.36 1.44
N VAL A 214 -28.87 -5.26 1.31
CA VAL A 214 -28.18 -4.07 0.82
C VAL A 214 -28.00 -4.22 -0.67
N GLN A 215 -28.36 -3.21 -1.45
CA GLN A 215 -28.12 -3.17 -2.90
C GLN A 215 -27.58 -1.79 -3.28
N GLU A 216 -26.41 -1.77 -3.92
CA GLU A 216 -25.75 -0.53 -4.31
C GLU A 216 -25.07 -0.66 -5.69
N GLU A 217 -24.81 0.51 -6.27
CA GLU A 217 -24.03 0.67 -7.49
C GLU A 217 -22.90 1.69 -7.24
N PHE A 218 -21.71 1.44 -7.79
CA PHE A 218 -20.66 2.43 -7.84
C PHE A 218 -19.77 2.29 -9.07
N LYS A 219 -19.05 3.38 -9.39
CA LYS A 219 -18.05 3.43 -10.46
C LYS A 219 -16.65 3.46 -9.87
N VAL A 220 -15.73 2.72 -10.48
CA VAL A 220 -14.32 2.69 -10.10
C VAL A 220 -13.62 3.91 -10.68
N LEU A 221 -13.48 4.96 -9.88
CA LEU A 221 -12.88 6.23 -10.30
C LEU A 221 -11.34 6.15 -10.40
N PHE A 222 -10.75 7.10 -11.13
CA PHE A 222 -9.29 7.28 -11.27
C PHE A 222 -8.54 6.11 -11.91
N ARG A 223 -9.25 5.25 -12.63
CA ARG A 223 -8.70 4.12 -13.37
C ARG A 223 -9.44 3.94 -14.69
N LYS A 224 -8.66 3.77 -15.75
CA LYS A 224 -9.18 3.48 -17.09
C LYS A 224 -9.31 1.98 -17.30
N PHE A 225 -10.48 1.57 -17.76
CA PHE A 225 -10.79 0.21 -18.14
C PHE A 225 -11.12 0.18 -19.64
N SER A 226 -10.89 -0.97 -20.25
CA SER A 226 -11.20 -1.22 -21.66
C SER A 226 -12.05 -2.47 -21.77
N LYS A 227 -12.77 -2.59 -22.90
CA LYS A 227 -13.44 -3.84 -23.25
C LYS A 227 -12.44 -4.99 -23.28
N GLY A 228 -12.78 -6.11 -22.65
CA GLY A 228 -11.93 -7.29 -22.50
C GLY A 228 -11.01 -7.25 -21.27
N ASP A 229 -10.91 -6.13 -20.54
CA ASP A 229 -10.20 -6.11 -19.27
C ASP A 229 -10.88 -7.06 -18.27
N THR A 230 -10.08 -7.81 -17.52
CA THR A 230 -10.58 -8.66 -16.43
C THR A 230 -10.44 -7.92 -15.10
N VAL A 231 -11.48 -7.96 -14.29
CA VAL A 231 -11.50 -7.36 -12.95
C VAL A 231 -11.91 -8.38 -11.89
N ALA A 232 -11.30 -8.29 -10.72
CA ALA A 232 -11.72 -9.00 -9.53
C ALA A 232 -12.38 -8.01 -8.56
N VAL A 233 -13.56 -8.38 -8.08
CA VAL A 233 -14.33 -7.66 -7.06
C VAL A 233 -14.34 -8.51 -5.79
N PHE A 234 -13.92 -7.91 -4.68
CA PHE A 234 -13.85 -8.57 -3.38
C PHE A 234 -14.79 -7.86 -2.40
N LEU A 235 -15.55 -8.62 -1.61
CA LEU A 235 -16.32 -8.13 -0.48
C LEU A 235 -15.78 -8.76 0.81
N SER A 236 -15.48 -7.90 1.78
CA SER A 236 -15.02 -8.31 3.10
C SER A 236 -15.85 -7.67 4.19
N ASN A 237 -16.31 -8.46 5.17
CA ASN A 237 -16.75 -7.94 6.47
C ASN A 237 -15.52 -7.69 7.34
N ILE A 238 -15.33 -6.47 7.80
CA ILE A 238 -14.14 -6.03 8.54
C ILE A 238 -14.51 -5.50 9.93
N SER A 239 -13.51 -5.35 10.81
CA SER A 239 -13.75 -4.75 12.12
C SER A 239 -13.97 -3.23 11.99
N GLU A 240 -14.68 -2.65 12.96
CA GLU A 240 -14.91 -1.19 13.01
C GLU A 240 -13.59 -0.41 13.08
N GLU A 241 -12.65 -0.92 13.87
CA GLU A 241 -11.36 -0.28 14.09
C GLU A 241 -10.53 -0.29 12.80
N TYR A 242 -10.55 -1.39 12.05
CA TYR A 242 -9.90 -1.46 10.75
C TYR A 242 -10.60 -0.57 9.71
N TYR A 243 -11.94 -0.51 9.74
CA TYR A 243 -12.69 0.45 8.92
C TYR A 243 -12.26 1.89 9.22
N GLY A 244 -12.12 2.24 10.50
CA GLY A 244 -11.63 3.55 10.94
C GLY A 244 -10.22 3.85 10.43
N PHE A 245 -9.31 2.88 10.53
CA PHE A 245 -7.96 2.96 9.98
C PHE A 245 -7.97 3.22 8.46
N LEU A 246 -8.76 2.45 7.70
CA LEU A 246 -8.88 2.61 6.25
C LEU A 246 -9.51 3.94 5.86
N LYS A 247 -10.55 4.38 6.57
CA LYS A 247 -11.21 5.67 6.32
C LYS A 247 -10.24 6.84 6.49
N ALA A 248 -9.50 6.86 7.60
CA ALA A 248 -8.48 7.88 7.84
C ALA A 248 -7.41 7.91 6.73
N ARG A 249 -7.04 6.74 6.20
CA ARG A 249 -6.11 6.62 5.06
C ARG A 249 -6.71 7.07 3.73
N ASN A 250 -7.99 6.78 3.46
CA ASN A 250 -8.65 7.08 2.18
C ASN A 250 -8.98 8.58 2.05
N ASP A 251 -9.52 9.21 3.08
CA ASP A 251 -9.93 10.62 3.06
C ASP A 251 -8.76 11.54 2.67
N ARG A 252 -7.52 11.15 3.01
CA ARG A 252 -6.30 11.91 2.71
C ARG A 252 -5.80 11.81 1.26
N ARG A 253 -6.18 10.78 0.48
CA ARG A 253 -5.78 10.68 -0.95
C ARG A 253 -6.38 11.81 -1.79
N TYR A 254 -7.43 12.47 -1.32
CA TYR A 254 -8.22 13.44 -2.09
C TYR A 254 -8.05 14.91 -1.63
N HIS A 255 -7.24 15.18 -0.60
CA HIS A 255 -7.01 16.55 -0.10
C HIS A 255 -5.63 17.09 -0.50
N LEU A 256 -5.61 18.02 -1.46
CA LEU A 256 -4.42 18.78 -1.90
C LEU A 256 -3.71 19.55 -0.76
N SER A 257 -4.39 19.80 0.37
CA SER A 257 -3.82 20.45 1.57
C SER A 257 -3.00 19.51 2.46
N ALA A 258 -2.97 18.19 2.17
CA ALA A 258 -2.22 17.22 2.96
C ALA A 258 -0.70 17.42 2.95
N PHE A 259 -0.18 18.21 2.00
CA PHE A 259 1.25 18.55 1.92
C PHE A 259 1.70 19.54 3.01
N ALA A 260 0.77 20.28 3.62
CA ALA A 260 1.05 21.27 4.68
C ALA A 260 0.53 20.84 6.06
N SER A 261 -0.02 19.63 6.19
CA SER A 261 -0.54 19.12 7.46
C SER A 261 0.48 18.23 8.17
N GLU A 262 0.52 18.31 9.50
CA GLU A 262 1.36 17.49 10.37
C GLU A 262 1.24 15.98 10.06
N PRO A 263 2.33 15.20 10.26
CA PRO A 263 2.30 13.75 10.12
C PRO A 263 1.19 13.15 10.99
N LEU A 264 0.22 12.50 10.36
CA LEU A 264 -0.86 11.82 11.09
C LEU A 264 -0.36 10.48 11.65
N ASN A 265 -0.58 10.30 12.95
CA ASN A 265 -0.51 8.98 13.55
C ASN A 265 -1.85 8.26 13.32
N PHE A 266 -1.86 7.24 12.45
CA PHE A 266 -3.04 6.40 12.27
C PHE A 266 -3.19 5.47 13.48
N ASN A 267 -4.42 5.27 13.96
CA ASN A 267 -4.70 4.30 15.01
C ASN A 267 -4.32 2.89 14.53
N SER A 268 -3.22 2.38 15.05
CA SER A 268 -2.67 1.06 14.81
C SER A 268 -3.02 0.13 15.97
N ASN A 269 -3.30 -1.15 15.69
CA ASN A 269 -3.38 -2.18 16.74
C ASN A 269 -2.04 -2.90 16.98
N VAL A 270 -0.98 -2.50 16.28
CA VAL A 270 0.37 -3.05 16.41
C VAL A 270 1.12 -2.33 17.53
N LYS A 271 1.36 -3.03 18.63
CA LYS A 271 2.15 -2.56 19.78
C LYS A 271 3.64 -2.63 19.45
N GLY A 272 4.37 -1.55 19.69
CA GLY A 272 5.81 -1.46 19.38
C GLY A 272 6.13 -1.14 17.90
N GLY A 273 5.12 -1.11 17.03
CA GLY A 273 5.28 -0.89 15.59
C GLY A 273 4.22 0.03 14.99
N LEU A 274 4.07 -0.06 13.68
CA LEU A 274 3.09 0.67 12.87
C LEU A 274 2.31 -0.32 11.99
N GLY A 275 1.28 0.18 11.31
CA GLY A 275 0.46 -0.60 10.39
C GLY A 275 -0.80 -1.14 11.05
N TYR A 276 -1.31 -2.27 10.57
CA TYR A 276 -2.53 -2.85 11.11
C TYR A 276 -2.61 -4.35 10.84
N PHE A 277 -2.81 -5.13 11.89
CA PHE A 277 -3.13 -6.55 11.80
C PHE A 277 -4.64 -6.73 11.76
N ASN A 278 -5.16 -7.28 10.67
CA ASN A 278 -6.58 -7.55 10.48
C ASN A 278 -6.76 -8.94 9.86
N LEU A 279 -7.90 -9.57 10.15
CA LEU A 279 -8.29 -10.86 9.60
C LEU A 279 -9.74 -10.81 9.14
N HIS A 280 -9.94 -11.03 7.84
CA HIS A 280 -11.25 -11.12 7.22
C HIS A 280 -11.17 -11.98 5.97
N THR A 281 -12.13 -12.89 5.76
CA THR A 281 -12.16 -13.72 4.55
C THR A 281 -12.98 -13.02 3.47
N PRO A 282 -12.38 -12.60 2.34
CA PRO A 282 -13.13 -11.97 1.27
C PRO A 282 -13.94 -12.98 0.47
N ASP A 283 -15.12 -12.59 -0.01
CA ASP A 283 -15.77 -13.23 -1.14
C ASP A 283 -15.32 -12.56 -2.45
N ALA A 284 -14.77 -13.35 -3.38
CA ALA A 284 -14.16 -12.85 -4.62
C ALA A 284 -14.94 -13.32 -5.85
N ARG A 285 -15.16 -12.40 -6.80
CA ARG A 285 -15.79 -12.67 -8.10
C ARG A 285 -15.00 -11.99 -9.21
N ILE A 286 -14.81 -12.70 -10.32
CA ILE A 286 -14.02 -12.24 -11.47
C ILE A 286 -14.96 -12.01 -12.65
N PHE A 287 -14.76 -10.88 -13.34
CA PHE A 287 -15.57 -10.48 -14.48
C PHE A 287 -14.67 -10.04 -15.63
N VAL A 288 -15.11 -10.30 -16.86
CA VAL A 288 -14.56 -9.67 -18.06
C VAL A 288 -15.49 -8.50 -18.41
N LEU A 289 -14.92 -7.31 -18.58
CA LEU A 289 -15.70 -6.11 -18.88
C LEU A 289 -16.09 -6.11 -20.36
N GLU A 290 -17.41 -6.11 -20.62
CA GLU A 290 -17.99 -6.11 -21.97
C GLU A 290 -18.42 -4.73 -22.48
#